data_AF-A0A1Q3TPR6-F1
#
_entry.id   AF-A0A1Q3TPR6-F1
#
_cell.length_a   1.000
_cell.length_b   1.000
_cell.length_c   1.000
_cell.angle_alpha   90.00
_cell.angle_beta   90.00
_cell.angle_gamma   90.00
#
_symmetry.space_group_name_H-M   'P 1'
#
loop_
_entity.id
_entity.type
_entity.pdbx_description
1 polymer ?
#
loop_
_entity_poly.entity_id
_entity_poly.type
_entity_poly.pdbx_seq_one_letter_code
_entity_poly.pdbx_strand_id
1 'polypeptide(L)'
;MADQKTVLQKYVSDMIALESHIYQAIDKQAKENESDQDVKQHFTNFASTLQSHQSALESRLKALGGAANSPVKEGVAAVFGVAAGVIDKLRSDEQSKDFRDDYTALNLSLISYQMLHTTAVALGDKATADLAASHAKDNAEFVSYIQHILPQVIINELKKNYDVTVDENATQQTKELVGNIWK
;
A
#
# COMPACT_ATOMS: atom_id res chain seq x y z
N MET A 1 -19.24 -23.52 -14.57
CA MET A 1 -18.35 -22.37 -14.87
C MET A 1 -18.81 -21.21 -14.00
N ALA A 2 -17.88 -20.47 -13.39
CA ALA A 2 -18.25 -19.26 -12.63
C ALA A 2 -18.82 -18.21 -13.59
N ASP A 3 -19.88 -17.51 -13.19
CA ASP A 3 -20.41 -16.39 -13.97
C ASP A 3 -19.54 -15.13 -13.79
N GLN A 4 -19.76 -14.12 -14.64
CA GLN A 4 -19.02 -12.85 -14.60
C GLN A 4 -19.01 -12.20 -13.21
N LYS A 5 -20.16 -12.21 -12.51
CA LYS A 5 -20.28 -11.57 -11.21
C LYS A 5 -19.44 -12.29 -10.17
N THR A 6 -19.45 -13.62 -10.19
CA THR A 6 -18.64 -14.46 -9.30
C THR A 6 -17.15 -14.19 -9.46
N VAL A 7 -16.68 -14.00 -10.71
CA VAL A 7 -15.27 -13.64 -10.96
C VAL A 7 -14.95 -12.27 -10.36
N LEU A 8 -15.77 -11.24 -10.61
CA LEU A 8 -15.53 -9.90 -10.09
C LEU A 8 -15.63 -9.84 -8.56
N GLN A 9 -16.58 -10.55 -7.95
CA GLN A 9 -16.71 -10.66 -6.50
C GLN A 9 -15.41 -11.16 -5.87
N LYS A 10 -14.79 -12.21 -6.45
CA LYS A 10 -13.52 -12.74 -5.96
C LYS A 10 -12.43 -11.66 -5.95
N TYR A 11 -12.17 -11.01 -7.09
CA TYR A 11 -11.12 -9.99 -7.17
C TYR A 11 -11.38 -8.78 -6.27
N VAL A 12 -12.64 -8.32 -6.16
CA VAL A 12 -12.98 -7.23 -5.25
C VAL A 12 -12.78 -7.65 -3.79
N SER A 13 -13.15 -8.87 -3.41
CA SER A 13 -12.87 -9.41 -2.08
C SER A 13 -11.38 -9.53 -1.77
N ASP A 14 -10.58 -9.96 -2.75
CA ASP A 14 -9.13 -10.04 -2.62
C ASP A 14 -8.52 -8.64 -2.36
N MET A 15 -9.02 -7.61 -3.05
CA MET A 15 -8.59 -6.22 -2.82
C MET A 15 -9.02 -5.69 -1.44
N ILE A 16 -10.23 -6.01 -0.96
CA ILE A 16 -10.67 -5.63 0.41
C ILE A 16 -9.71 -6.19 1.46
N ALA A 17 -9.34 -7.48 1.33
CA ALA A 17 -8.42 -8.12 2.27
C ALA A 17 -7.04 -7.46 2.22
N LEU A 18 -6.51 -7.22 1.02
CA LEU A 18 -5.20 -6.59 0.85
C LEU A 18 -5.16 -5.17 1.43
N GLU A 19 -6.13 -4.33 1.10
CA GLU A 19 -6.16 -2.95 1.60
C GLU A 19 -6.44 -2.85 3.10
N SER A 20 -7.17 -3.81 3.68
CA SER A 20 -7.33 -3.90 5.13
C SER A 20 -5.98 -4.07 5.83
N HIS A 21 -5.12 -4.96 5.31
CA HIS A 21 -3.78 -5.16 5.84
C HIS A 21 -2.88 -3.93 5.66
N ILE A 22 -2.90 -3.29 4.48
CA ILE A 22 -2.12 -2.07 4.23
C ILE A 22 -2.59 -0.94 5.16
N TYR A 23 -3.90 -0.73 5.28
CA TYR A 23 -4.47 0.28 6.17
C TYR A 23 -4.01 0.10 7.61
N GLN A 24 -4.02 -1.12 8.14
CA GLN A 24 -3.57 -1.39 9.52
C GLN A 24 -2.11 -0.98 9.74
N ALA A 25 -1.22 -1.25 8.77
CA ALA A 25 0.19 -0.85 8.85
C ALA A 25 0.35 0.67 8.76
N ILE A 26 -0.29 1.31 7.77
CA ILE A 26 -0.20 2.76 7.55
C ILE A 26 -0.83 3.56 8.70
N ASP A 27 -1.98 3.15 9.21
CA ASP A 27 -2.66 3.81 10.35
C ASP A 27 -1.84 3.68 11.64
N LYS A 28 -1.23 2.51 11.89
CA LYS A 28 -0.30 2.32 13.00
C LYS A 28 0.87 3.30 12.88
N GLN A 29 1.52 3.34 11.73
CA GLN A 29 2.63 4.27 11.48
C GLN A 29 2.18 5.73 11.60
N ALA A 30 1.02 6.12 11.08
CA ALA A 30 0.49 7.48 11.24
C ALA A 30 0.36 7.91 12.71
N LYS A 31 -0.01 6.97 13.60
CA LYS A 31 -0.16 7.23 15.04
C LYS A 31 1.18 7.24 15.78
N GLU A 32 2.02 6.25 15.51
CA GLU A 32 3.27 5.98 16.23
C GLU A 32 4.46 6.79 15.70
N ASN A 33 4.36 7.40 14.52
CA ASN A 33 5.43 8.22 13.99
C ASN A 33 5.58 9.49 14.85
N GLU A 34 6.65 9.50 15.66
CA GLU A 34 7.10 10.62 16.49
C GLU A 34 8.03 11.57 15.71
N SER A 35 8.42 11.21 14.49
CA SER A 35 9.29 12.03 13.65
C SER A 35 8.50 13.03 12.81
N ASP A 36 9.24 13.77 11.97
CA ASP A 36 8.81 14.78 10.98
C ASP A 36 7.29 14.92 10.78
N GLN A 37 6.77 16.09 11.16
CA GLN A 37 5.34 16.42 11.10
C GLN A 37 4.77 16.28 9.68
N ASP A 38 5.55 16.58 8.64
CA ASP A 38 5.10 16.49 7.25
C ASP A 38 4.90 15.02 6.86
N VAL A 39 5.78 14.14 7.33
CA VAL A 39 5.67 12.70 7.09
C VAL A 39 4.45 12.13 7.79
N LYS A 40 4.24 12.49 9.06
CA LYS A 40 3.06 12.07 9.82
C LYS A 40 1.76 12.50 9.14
N GLN A 41 1.72 13.72 8.60
CA GLN A 41 0.53 14.24 7.92
C GLN A 41 0.24 13.47 6.62
N HIS A 42 1.26 13.14 5.82
CA HIS A 42 1.08 12.35 4.61
C HIS A 42 0.53 10.96 4.90
N PHE A 43 1.07 10.27 5.91
CA PHE A 43 0.56 8.95 6.34
C PHE A 43 -0.88 9.04 6.85
N THR A 44 -1.22 10.08 7.63
CA THR A 44 -2.59 10.29 8.13
C THR A 44 -3.58 10.51 6.99
N ASN A 45 -3.20 11.32 6.00
CA ASN A 45 -4.02 11.56 4.81
C ASN A 45 -4.21 10.28 4.01
N PHE A 46 -3.15 9.50 3.81
CA PHE A 46 -3.22 8.27 3.06
C PHE A 46 -4.01 7.16 3.77
N ALA A 47 -3.92 7.06 5.11
CA ALA A 47 -4.79 6.20 5.90
C ALA A 47 -6.28 6.52 5.66
N SER A 48 -6.62 7.81 5.58
CA SER A 48 -7.99 8.25 5.27
C SER A 48 -8.42 7.89 3.84
N THR A 49 -7.48 7.94 2.88
CA THR A 49 -7.70 7.46 1.51
C THR A 49 -8.00 5.96 1.47
N LEU A 50 -7.19 5.14 2.13
CA LEU A 50 -7.40 3.67 2.21
C LEU A 50 -8.73 3.31 2.88
N GLN A 51 -9.14 4.04 3.91
CA GLN A 51 -10.46 3.83 4.54
C GLN A 51 -11.61 4.15 3.55
N SER A 52 -11.42 5.16 2.70
CA SER A 52 -12.37 5.48 1.64
C SER A 52 -12.40 4.41 0.54
N HIS A 53 -11.25 3.85 0.19
CA HIS A 53 -11.14 2.71 -0.74
C HIS A 53 -11.88 1.48 -0.23
N GLN A 54 -11.65 1.08 1.04
CA GLN A 54 -12.37 -0.03 1.68
C GLN A 54 -13.88 0.14 1.60
N SER A 55 -14.39 1.34 1.92
CA SER A 55 -15.82 1.66 1.85
C SER A 55 -16.37 1.53 0.42
N ALA A 56 -15.60 1.95 -0.57
CA ALA A 56 -15.96 1.85 -1.99
C ALA A 56 -15.96 0.40 -2.48
N LEU A 57 -14.93 -0.38 -2.12
CA LEU A 57 -14.81 -1.80 -2.45
C LEU A 57 -15.94 -2.62 -1.83
N GLU A 58 -16.28 -2.40 -0.56
CA GLU A 58 -17.42 -3.06 0.09
C GLU A 58 -18.75 -2.74 -0.61
N SER A 59 -18.93 -1.47 -1.00
CA SER A 59 -20.11 -1.03 -1.74
C SER A 59 -20.17 -1.69 -3.12
N ARG A 60 -19.02 -1.82 -3.80
CA ARG A 60 -18.92 -2.52 -5.09
C ARG A 60 -19.22 -4.01 -4.95
N LEU A 61 -18.70 -4.67 -3.92
CA LEU A 61 -18.95 -6.08 -3.65
C LEU A 61 -20.45 -6.34 -3.43
N LYS A 62 -21.11 -5.49 -2.63
CA LYS A 62 -22.57 -5.52 -2.42
C LYS A 62 -23.34 -5.35 -3.74
N ALA A 63 -22.94 -4.39 -4.57
CA ALA A 63 -23.58 -4.16 -5.88
C ALA A 63 -23.40 -5.34 -6.87
N LEU A 64 -22.31 -6.09 -6.74
CA LEU A 64 -22.08 -7.34 -7.49
C LEU A 64 -22.90 -8.51 -6.94
N GLY A 65 -23.63 -8.34 -5.83
CA GLY A 65 -24.41 -9.39 -5.16
C GLY A 65 -23.61 -10.24 -4.17
N GLY A 66 -22.38 -9.84 -3.83
CA GLY A 66 -21.60 -10.46 -2.76
C GLY A 66 -22.04 -9.91 -1.41
N ALA A 67 -22.00 -10.73 -0.36
CA ALA A 67 -22.16 -10.20 1.00
C ALA A 67 -20.79 -9.73 1.51
N ALA A 68 -20.73 -8.49 2.02
CA ALA A 68 -19.52 -7.97 2.69
C ALA A 68 -19.06 -8.85 3.87
N ASN A 69 -19.98 -9.65 4.43
CA ASN A 69 -19.74 -10.55 5.56
C ASN A 69 -19.84 -12.03 5.16
N SER A 70 -19.90 -12.37 3.87
CA SER A 70 -19.76 -13.77 3.49
C SER A 70 -18.34 -14.17 3.84
N PRO A 71 -18.08 -15.23 4.63
CA PRO A 71 -16.77 -15.84 4.59
C PRO A 71 -16.57 -16.21 3.13
N VAL A 72 -15.74 -15.44 2.41
CA VAL A 72 -15.31 -15.78 1.06
C VAL A 72 -14.60 -17.10 1.24
N LYS A 73 -15.37 -18.18 1.08
CA LYS A 73 -14.91 -19.55 1.21
C LYS A 73 -13.75 -19.67 0.24
N GLU A 74 -12.56 -19.75 0.80
CA GLU A 74 -11.36 -20.29 0.15
C GLU A 74 -10.75 -19.42 -0.96
N GLY A 75 -10.91 -18.08 -0.89
CA GLY A 75 -10.13 -17.13 -1.70
C GLY A 75 -8.97 -16.41 -0.98
N VAL A 76 -8.91 -16.53 0.35
CA VAL A 76 -7.91 -15.85 1.21
C VAL A 76 -6.59 -16.63 1.33
N ALA A 77 -6.53 -17.82 0.74
CA ALA A 77 -5.33 -18.65 0.78
C ALA A 77 -4.23 -18.04 -0.10
N ALA A 78 -3.27 -17.38 0.54
CA ALA A 78 -1.90 -17.17 0.07
C ALA A 78 -1.62 -16.02 -0.91
N VAL A 79 -1.90 -14.77 -0.53
CA VAL A 79 -1.16 -13.65 -1.14
C VAL A 79 -0.10 -13.07 -0.18
N PHE A 80 -0.30 -12.91 1.15
CA PHE A 80 0.70 -12.25 2.03
C PHE A 80 1.01 -12.89 3.40
N GLY A 81 0.77 -14.19 3.59
CA GLY A 81 1.06 -14.85 4.88
C GLY A 81 2.53 -14.90 5.34
N VAL A 82 3.49 -14.21 4.70
CA VAL A 82 4.94 -14.41 4.96
C VAL A 82 5.82 -13.14 5.05
N ALA A 83 5.37 -11.91 4.80
CA ALA A 83 6.35 -10.80 4.80
C ALA A 83 6.73 -10.22 6.18
N ALA A 84 5.86 -10.24 7.19
CA ALA A 84 6.10 -9.47 8.44
C ALA A 84 6.04 -10.30 9.74
N GLY A 85 6.17 -11.63 9.63
CA GLY A 85 6.29 -12.49 10.80
C GLY A 85 7.74 -12.61 11.27
N VAL A 86 8.05 -11.96 12.40
CA VAL A 86 9.24 -12.21 13.25
C VAL A 86 10.55 -11.56 12.79
N ILE A 87 10.67 -10.25 13.01
CA ILE A 87 11.93 -9.70 13.53
C ILE A 87 11.60 -9.04 14.86
N ASP A 88 11.66 -9.85 15.91
CA ASP A 88 11.43 -9.48 17.30
C ASP A 88 12.68 -8.73 17.84
N LYS A 89 12.44 -7.58 18.49
CA LYS A 89 13.03 -7.18 19.79
C LYS A 89 14.44 -6.59 19.97
N LEU A 90 15.23 -6.24 18.95
CA LEU A 90 16.55 -5.59 19.21
C LEU A 90 16.91 -4.46 18.23
N ARG A 91 16.17 -3.35 18.30
CA ARG A 91 16.54 -1.95 18.00
C ARG A 91 15.23 -1.16 17.93
N SER A 92 15.25 0.16 18.11
CA SER A 92 14.13 0.98 17.64
C SER A 92 13.89 0.62 16.18
N ASP A 93 12.72 0.09 15.83
CA ASP A 93 12.41 -0.23 14.44
C ASP A 93 12.66 1.01 13.59
N GLU A 94 13.53 0.87 12.59
CA GLU A 94 13.90 1.99 11.72
C GLU A 94 12.72 2.25 10.79
N GLN A 95 12.18 3.46 10.83
CA GLN A 95 11.13 3.97 9.95
C GLN A 95 11.44 3.70 8.47
N SER A 96 12.71 3.70 8.07
CA SER A 96 13.13 3.34 6.71
C SER A 96 12.80 1.89 6.32
N LYS A 97 12.77 0.95 7.28
CA LYS A 97 12.36 -0.45 7.06
C LYS A 97 10.85 -0.56 6.90
N ASP A 98 10.08 0.15 7.73
CA ASP A 98 8.63 0.22 7.57
C ASP A 98 8.26 0.76 6.19
N PHE A 99 8.96 1.81 5.74
CA PHE A 99 8.74 2.41 4.42
C PHE A 99 9.06 1.45 3.27
N ARG A 100 10.10 0.60 3.42
CA ARG A 100 10.40 -0.46 2.45
C ARG A 100 9.27 -1.50 2.39
N ASP A 101 8.74 -1.88 3.54
CA ASP A 101 7.69 -2.90 3.62
C ASP A 101 6.36 -2.36 3.06
N ASP A 102 6.02 -1.10 3.36
CA ASP A 102 4.90 -0.39 2.75
C ASP A 102 5.05 -0.27 1.23
N TYR A 103 6.24 0.12 0.74
CA TYR A 103 6.52 0.20 -0.69
C TYR A 103 6.26 -1.15 -1.38
N THR A 104 6.64 -2.26 -0.74
CA THR A 104 6.42 -3.61 -1.26
C THR A 104 4.93 -3.96 -1.29
N ALA A 105 4.22 -3.73 -0.19
CA ALA A 105 2.79 -4.03 -0.07
C ALA A 105 1.95 -3.18 -1.05
N LEU A 106 2.32 -1.92 -1.25
CA LEU A 106 1.64 -1.04 -2.18
C LEU A 106 1.93 -1.39 -3.65
N ASN A 107 3.16 -1.78 -4.01
CA ASN A 107 3.43 -2.27 -5.37
C ASN A 107 2.66 -3.56 -5.69
N LEU A 108 2.49 -4.44 -4.70
CA LEU A 108 1.55 -5.54 -4.84
C LEU A 108 0.11 -5.04 -5.05
N SER A 109 -0.35 -4.07 -4.28
CA SER A 109 -1.68 -3.48 -4.47
C SER A 109 -1.85 -2.93 -5.89
N LEU A 110 -0.84 -2.25 -6.43
CA LEU A 110 -0.83 -1.75 -7.80
C LEU A 110 -1.02 -2.85 -8.84
N ILE A 111 -0.21 -3.92 -8.78
CA ILE A 111 -0.34 -5.01 -9.75
C ILE A 111 -1.67 -5.76 -9.58
N SER A 112 -2.17 -5.88 -8.34
CA SER A 112 -3.47 -6.51 -8.05
C SER A 112 -4.63 -5.69 -8.60
N TYR A 113 -4.57 -4.36 -8.49
CA TYR A 113 -5.54 -3.48 -9.14
C TYR A 113 -5.46 -3.52 -10.66
N GLN A 114 -4.27 -3.66 -11.25
CA GLN A 114 -4.14 -3.87 -12.70
C GLN A 114 -4.82 -5.17 -13.14
N MET A 115 -4.71 -6.24 -12.34
CA MET A 115 -5.43 -7.50 -12.59
C MET A 115 -6.95 -7.31 -12.49
N LEU A 116 -7.44 -6.64 -11.45
CA LEU A 116 -8.87 -6.33 -11.28
C LEU A 116 -9.40 -5.45 -12.42
N HIS A 117 -8.70 -4.37 -12.76
CA HIS A 117 -9.04 -3.46 -13.84
C HIS A 117 -9.14 -4.21 -15.17
N THR A 118 -8.12 -5.00 -15.51
CA THR A 118 -8.09 -5.80 -16.75
C THR A 118 -9.27 -6.77 -16.80
N THR A 119 -9.55 -7.45 -15.69
CA THR A 119 -10.69 -8.37 -15.58
C THR A 119 -12.02 -7.65 -15.76
N ALA A 120 -12.20 -6.50 -15.11
CA ALA A 120 -13.41 -5.68 -15.20
C ALA A 120 -13.65 -5.15 -16.62
N VAL A 121 -12.61 -4.66 -17.29
CA VAL A 121 -12.69 -4.24 -18.70
C VAL A 121 -13.06 -5.40 -19.61
N ALA A 122 -12.40 -6.56 -19.45
CA ALA A 122 -12.67 -7.75 -20.26
C ALA A 122 -14.11 -8.27 -20.11
N LEU A 123 -14.71 -8.07 -18.93
CA LEU A 123 -16.08 -8.46 -18.63
C LEU A 123 -17.10 -7.33 -18.88
N GLY A 124 -16.67 -6.14 -19.30
CA GLY A 124 -17.57 -5.00 -19.56
C GLY A 124 -18.15 -4.35 -18.29
N ASP A 125 -17.55 -4.55 -17.13
CA ASP A 125 -17.97 -3.91 -15.87
C ASP A 125 -17.21 -2.58 -15.65
N LYS A 126 -17.74 -1.51 -16.25
CA LYS A 126 -17.11 -0.18 -16.18
C LYS A 126 -16.94 0.33 -14.74
N ALA A 127 -17.93 0.11 -13.89
CA ALA A 127 -17.91 0.62 -12.51
C ALA A 127 -16.75 0.01 -11.70
N THR A 128 -16.46 -1.28 -11.90
CA THR A 128 -15.33 -1.94 -11.24
C THR A 128 -13.99 -1.52 -11.85
N ALA A 129 -13.93 -1.31 -13.17
CA ALA A 129 -12.73 -0.82 -13.84
C ALA A 129 -12.35 0.58 -13.35
N ASP A 130 -13.30 1.51 -13.34
CA ASP A 130 -13.06 2.89 -12.87
C ASP A 130 -12.58 2.92 -11.41
N LEU A 131 -13.18 2.10 -10.55
CA LEU A 131 -12.78 1.97 -9.15
C LEU A 131 -11.33 1.47 -9.02
N ALA A 132 -11.00 0.39 -9.73
CA ALA A 132 -9.65 -0.18 -9.70
C ALA A 132 -8.59 0.81 -10.21
N ALA A 133 -8.91 1.58 -11.27
CA ALA A 133 -8.02 2.61 -11.79
C ALA A 133 -7.80 3.75 -10.79
N SER A 134 -8.86 4.20 -10.12
CA SER A 134 -8.76 5.26 -9.11
C SER A 134 -7.89 4.84 -7.93
N HIS A 135 -8.13 3.66 -7.37
CA HIS A 135 -7.36 3.19 -6.20
C HIS A 135 -5.90 2.89 -6.55
N ALA A 136 -5.64 2.34 -7.75
CA ALA A 136 -4.27 2.19 -8.25
C ALA A 136 -3.53 3.52 -8.35
N LYS A 137 -4.20 4.58 -8.83
CA LYS A 137 -3.59 5.91 -8.93
C LYS A 137 -3.20 6.45 -7.57
N ASP A 138 -4.12 6.42 -6.60
CA ASP A 138 -3.88 6.91 -5.25
C ASP A 138 -2.73 6.13 -4.56
N ASN A 139 -2.70 4.81 -4.72
CA ASN A 139 -1.63 3.98 -4.16
C ASN A 139 -0.27 4.25 -4.85
N ALA A 140 -0.26 4.54 -6.14
CA ALA A 140 0.96 4.85 -6.89
C ALA A 140 1.55 6.20 -6.46
N GLU A 141 0.70 7.18 -6.17
CA GLU A 141 1.13 8.47 -5.63
C GLU A 141 1.84 8.30 -4.28
N PHE A 142 1.33 7.42 -3.41
CA PHE A 142 1.98 7.15 -2.13
C PHE A 142 3.28 6.34 -2.27
N VAL A 143 3.35 5.40 -3.21
CA VAL A 143 4.61 4.70 -3.55
C VAL A 143 5.68 5.70 -3.99
N SER A 144 5.31 6.64 -4.85
CA SER A 144 6.23 7.70 -5.30
C SER A 144 6.69 8.59 -4.14
N TYR A 145 5.76 8.94 -3.24
CA TYR A 145 6.08 9.69 -2.02
C TYR A 145 7.10 8.95 -1.15
N ILE A 146 6.88 7.67 -0.83
CA ILE A 146 7.83 6.85 -0.05
C ILE A 146 9.21 6.87 -0.70
N GLN A 147 9.28 6.60 -2.00
CA GLN A 147 10.53 6.56 -2.74
C GLN A 147 11.26 7.91 -2.72
N HIS A 148 10.52 9.01 -2.75
CA HIS A 148 11.08 10.36 -2.68
C HIS A 148 11.64 10.70 -1.29
N ILE A 149 10.95 10.33 -0.22
CA ILE A 149 11.29 10.75 1.14
C ILE A 149 12.29 9.80 1.83
N LEU A 150 12.36 8.54 1.40
CA LEU A 150 13.19 7.50 2.03
C LEU A 150 14.66 7.91 2.26
N PRO A 151 15.38 8.55 1.30
CA PRO A 151 16.75 8.95 1.56
C PRO A 151 16.88 9.92 2.74
N GLN A 152 15.93 10.84 2.90
CA GLN A 152 15.94 11.78 4.03
C GLN A 152 15.67 11.08 5.36
N VAL A 153 14.77 10.10 5.38
CA VAL A 153 14.49 9.28 6.57
C VAL A 153 15.74 8.56 7.03
N ILE A 154 16.47 7.91 6.11
CA ILE A 154 17.73 7.21 6.42
C ILE A 154 18.77 8.18 7.01
N ILE A 155 18.91 9.38 6.42
CA ILE A 155 19.85 10.40 6.93
C ILE A 155 19.49 10.83 8.35
N ASN A 156 18.19 11.02 8.64
CA ASN A 156 17.71 11.36 9.98
C ASN A 156 17.97 10.24 10.98
N GLU A 157 17.75 8.98 10.59
CA GLU A 157 18.04 7.80 11.41
C GLU A 157 19.54 7.66 11.70
N LEU A 158 20.40 7.88 10.70
CA LEU A 158 21.85 7.85 10.88
C LEU A 158 22.31 8.87 11.91
N LYS A 159 21.83 10.12 11.80
CA LYS A 159 22.16 11.21 12.74
C LYS A 159 21.60 10.95 14.15
N LYS A 160 20.44 10.31 14.26
CA LYS A 160 19.77 10.03 15.55
C LYS A 160 20.39 8.85 16.29
N ASN A 161 20.71 7.78 15.57
CA ASN A 161 21.01 6.47 16.17
C ASN A 161 22.50 6.14 16.24
N TYR A 162 23.36 6.94 15.60
CA TYR A 162 24.79 6.67 15.50
C TYR A 162 25.63 7.94 15.62
N ASP A 163 26.82 7.81 16.21
CA ASP A 163 27.82 8.88 16.28
C ASP A 163 28.66 8.89 14.99
N VAL A 164 28.06 9.37 13.89
CA VAL A 164 28.68 9.41 12.57
C VAL A 164 28.53 10.79 11.92
N THR A 165 29.54 11.18 11.14
CA THR A 165 29.42 12.33 10.24
C THR A 165 28.69 11.88 8.97
N VAL A 166 27.66 12.63 8.57
CA VAL A 166 26.84 12.32 7.39
C VAL A 166 27.12 13.34 6.29
N ASP A 167 27.37 12.88 5.07
CA ASP A 167 27.49 13.74 3.89
C ASP A 167 26.14 14.42 3.58
N GLU A 168 26.14 15.75 3.56
CA GLU A 168 24.95 16.57 3.30
C GLU A 168 24.39 16.35 1.88
N ASN A 169 25.20 15.84 0.95
CA ASN A 169 24.78 15.57 -0.43
C ASN A 169 24.16 14.19 -0.64
N ALA A 170 24.21 13.29 0.35
CA ALA A 170 23.79 11.89 0.19
C ALA A 170 22.32 11.75 -0.23
N THR A 171 21.42 12.58 0.31
CA THR A 171 20.00 12.63 -0.10
C THR A 171 19.88 12.96 -1.59
N GLN A 172 20.58 13.98 -2.06
CA GLN A 172 20.50 14.45 -3.45
C GLN A 172 21.09 13.43 -4.43
N GLN A 173 22.26 12.88 -4.12
CA GLN A 173 22.91 11.83 -4.93
C GLN A 173 21.98 10.61 -5.09
N THR A 174 21.29 10.21 -4.02
CA THR A 174 20.37 9.06 -4.08
C THR A 174 19.11 9.38 -4.89
N LYS A 175 18.55 10.59 -4.77
CA LYS A 175 17.41 11.03 -5.59
C LYS A 175 17.77 11.06 -7.08
N GLU A 176 18.97 11.51 -7.44
CA GLU A 176 19.46 11.51 -8.81
C GLU A 176 19.65 10.09 -9.37
N LEU A 177 20.24 9.19 -8.58
CA LEU A 177 20.35 7.77 -8.93
C LEU A 177 18.97 7.18 -9.27
N VAL A 178 18.01 7.35 -8.36
CA VAL A 178 16.64 6.83 -8.54
C VAL A 178 15.97 7.44 -9.76
N GLY A 179 16.09 8.76 -9.95
CA GLY A 179 15.54 9.44 -11.12
C GLY A 179 16.15 8.97 -12.45
N ASN A 180 17.36 8.41 -12.44
CA ASN A 180 18.00 7.85 -13.63
C ASN A 180 17.61 6.39 -13.91
N ILE A 181 17.15 5.63 -12.91
CA ILE A 181 16.71 4.23 -13.09
C ILE A 181 15.42 4.15 -13.93
N TRP A 182 14.53 5.14 -13.77
CA TRP A 182 13.19 5.14 -14.37
C TRP A 182 13.05 6.05 -15.60
N LYS A 183 14.16 6.52 -16.17
CA LYS A 183 14.22 7.24 -17.45
C LYS A 183 14.28 6.26 -18.62
#